data_AF-A0A354XX19-F1
#
_entry.id   AF-A0A354XX19-F1
#
_cell.length_a   1.000
_cell.length_b   1.000
_cell.length_c   1.000
_cell.angle_alpha   90.00
_cell.angle_beta   90.00
_cell.angle_gamma   90.00
#
_symmetry.space_group_name_H-M   'P 1'
#
loop_
_entity.id
_entity.type
_entity.pdbx_description
1 polymer ?
#
loop_
_entity_poly.entity_id
_entity_poly.type
_entity_poly.pdbx_seq_one_letter_code
_entity_poly.pdbx_strand_id
1 'polypeptide(L)'
;MEGTDGIYVREVVFGGIEDIFLEPVFRGGQIEVVFGGVELDLRRASLPEGDTYLQVEAVFGGIKLYLPDDWVVVPKISTVLGGVDNKHFSKSANHDTSRRLLISGEIVFGGCEIR
;
A
#
# COMPACT_ATOMS: atom_id res chain seq x y z
N MET A 1 -12.21 -8.85 -18.50
CA MET A 1 -11.93 -7.88 -17.41
C MET A 1 -12.79 -8.31 -16.24
N GLU A 2 -12.32 -9.26 -15.45
CA GLU A 2 -12.87 -9.48 -14.11
C GLU A 2 -12.40 -8.30 -13.28
N GLY A 3 -13.29 -7.37 -13.00
CA GLY A 3 -13.03 -6.32 -12.01
C GLY A 3 -12.98 -7.00 -10.65
N THR A 4 -11.79 -7.07 -10.06
CA THR A 4 -11.60 -7.54 -8.70
C THR A 4 -12.19 -6.53 -7.75
N ASP A 5 -13.52 -6.49 -7.56
CA ASP A 5 -14.32 -5.62 -6.64
C ASP A 5 -13.50 -4.73 -5.67
N GLY A 6 -12.79 -3.74 -6.19
CA GLY A 6 -11.86 -2.89 -5.43
C GLY A 6 -10.66 -3.57 -4.72
N ILE A 7 -10.40 -4.86 -4.91
CA ILE A 7 -9.28 -5.62 -4.31
C ILE A 7 -8.08 -5.66 -5.26
N TYR A 8 -6.89 -5.34 -4.74
CA TYR A 8 -5.64 -5.38 -5.50
C TYR A 8 -4.74 -6.55 -5.05
N VAL A 9 -4.38 -7.45 -5.96
CA VAL A 9 -3.47 -8.58 -5.66
C VAL A 9 -2.33 -8.60 -6.67
N ARG A 10 -1.09 -8.68 -6.19
CA ARG A 10 0.11 -8.87 -7.03
C ARG A 10 1.13 -9.78 -6.37
N GLU A 11 1.72 -10.62 -7.20
CA GLU A 11 2.88 -11.46 -6.88
C GLU A 11 3.99 -11.18 -7.89
N VAL A 12 5.19 -10.86 -7.40
CA VAL A 12 6.37 -10.56 -8.20
C VAL A 12 7.55 -11.39 -7.73
N VAL A 13 7.90 -12.44 -8.49
CA VAL A 13 9.05 -13.28 -8.16
C VAL A 13 10.37 -12.59 -8.54
N PHE A 14 10.41 -11.95 -9.71
CA PHE A 14 11.57 -11.21 -10.18
C PHE A 14 11.15 -10.04 -11.07
N GLY A 15 11.64 -8.83 -10.79
CA GLY A 15 11.42 -7.63 -11.61
C GLY A 15 10.61 -6.54 -10.90
N GLY A 16 10.10 -5.59 -11.68
CA GLY A 16 9.36 -4.44 -11.16
C GLY A 16 8.02 -4.29 -11.85
N ILE A 17 6.99 -3.88 -11.10
CA ILE A 17 5.68 -3.51 -11.64
C ILE A 17 5.36 -2.09 -11.20
N GLU A 18 4.82 -1.29 -12.12
CA GLU A 18 4.22 0.02 -11.85
C GLU A 18 2.74 -0.04 -12.25
N ASP A 19 1.84 0.05 -11.27
CA ASP A 19 0.41 -0.05 -11.47
C ASP A 19 -0.33 1.21 -11.01
N ILE A 20 -1.33 1.60 -11.79
CA ILE A 20 -2.31 2.62 -11.40
C ILE A 20 -3.62 1.90 -11.09
N PHE A 21 -4.12 2.08 -9.86
CA PHE A 21 -5.41 1.51 -9.49
C PHE A 21 -6.55 2.34 -10.10
N LEU A 22 -7.43 1.66 -10.84
CA LEU A 22 -8.45 2.32 -11.67
C LEU A 22 -9.85 2.24 -11.08
N GLU A 23 -10.08 1.40 -10.07
CA GLU A 23 -11.38 1.31 -9.42
C GLU A 23 -11.62 2.49 -8.47
N PRO A 24 -12.86 2.98 -8.36
CA PRO A 24 -13.18 4.16 -7.55
C PRO A 24 -13.00 3.92 -6.04
N VAL A 25 -13.15 2.67 -5.59
CA VAL A 25 -13.05 2.28 -4.18
C VAL A 25 -11.99 1.21 -4.03
N PHE A 26 -10.97 1.50 -3.22
CA PHE A 26 -9.96 0.53 -2.83
C PHE A 26 -10.45 -0.20 -1.58
N ARG A 27 -10.68 -1.50 -1.70
CA ARG A 27 -11.20 -2.39 -0.64
C ARG A 27 -10.11 -3.21 0.04
N GLY A 28 -8.85 -3.03 -0.35
CA GLY A 28 -7.71 -3.70 0.25
C GLY A 28 -6.94 -4.54 -0.75
N GLY A 29 -6.02 -5.36 -0.26
CA GLY A 29 -5.18 -6.14 -1.14
C GLY A 29 -3.99 -6.82 -0.50
N GLN A 30 -3.19 -7.44 -1.37
CA GLN A 30 -1.98 -8.17 -1.02
C GLN A 30 -0.91 -7.97 -2.09
N ILE A 31 0.31 -7.68 -1.66
CA ILE A 31 1.48 -7.50 -2.52
C ILE A 31 2.60 -8.39 -1.98
N GLU A 32 3.07 -9.32 -2.81
CA GLU A 32 4.18 -10.21 -2.49
C GLU A 32 5.32 -10.01 -3.50
N VAL A 33 6.53 -9.79 -2.99
CA VAL A 33 7.73 -9.57 -3.81
C VAL A 33 8.89 -10.44 -3.31
N VAL A 34 9.44 -11.29 -4.17
CA VAL A 34 10.66 -12.04 -3.83
C VAL A 34 11.90 -11.23 -4.21
N PHE A 35 12.01 -10.76 -5.45
CA PHE A 35 13.14 -9.94 -5.92
C PHE A 35 12.70 -8.78 -6.84
N GLY A 36 12.86 -7.54 -6.38
CA GLY A 36 12.54 -6.34 -7.17
C GLY A 36 11.54 -5.40 -6.48
N GLY A 37 10.36 -5.15 -7.05
CA GLY A 37 9.42 -4.25 -6.38
C GLY A 37 8.09 -3.98 -7.07
N VAL A 38 7.21 -3.30 -6.34
CA VAL A 38 5.91 -2.82 -6.82
C VAL A 38 5.77 -1.34 -6.50
N GLU A 39 5.46 -0.54 -7.51
CA GLU A 39 4.93 0.82 -7.33
C GLU A 39 3.43 0.79 -7.61
N LEU A 40 2.63 1.22 -6.64
CA LEU A 40 1.18 1.28 -6.74
C LEU A 40 0.68 2.70 -6.51
N ASP A 41 -0.05 3.23 -7.48
CA ASP A 41 -0.72 4.53 -7.40
C ASP A 41 -2.20 4.37 -7.05
N LEU A 42 -2.57 4.77 -5.83
CA LEU A 42 -3.93 4.80 -5.30
C LEU A 42 -4.53 6.21 -5.26
N ARG A 43 -3.86 7.25 -5.78
CA ARG A 43 -4.27 8.66 -5.64
C ARG A 43 -5.64 9.00 -6.23
N ARG A 44 -6.21 8.11 -7.05
CA ARG A 44 -7.53 8.27 -7.69
C ARG A 44 -8.63 7.44 -7.03
N ALA A 45 -8.34 6.75 -5.93
CA ALA A 45 -9.26 5.89 -5.22
C ALA A 45 -9.77 6.53 -3.92
N SER A 46 -10.90 6.02 -3.43
CA SER A 46 -11.44 6.27 -2.09
C SER A 46 -11.36 5.01 -1.24
N LEU A 47 -11.47 5.16 0.08
CA LEU A 47 -11.67 4.05 1.01
C LEU A 47 -13.16 3.85 1.31
N PRO A 48 -13.62 2.62 1.56
CA PRO A 48 -14.91 2.38 2.21
C PRO A 48 -14.90 2.86 3.68
N GLU A 49 -16.09 2.94 4.28
CA GLU A 49 -16.21 3.09 5.74
C GLU A 49 -15.63 1.87 6.47
N GLY A 50 -14.96 2.15 7.59
CA GLY A 50 -14.24 1.19 8.40
C GLY A 50 -12.74 1.08 8.06
N ASP A 51 -12.19 -0.07 8.42
CA ASP A 51 -10.79 -0.41 8.22
C ASP A 51 -10.61 -1.16 6.90
N THR A 52 -9.71 -0.65 6.06
CA THR A 52 -9.25 -1.29 4.82
C THR A 52 -7.85 -1.83 5.03
N TYR A 53 -7.57 -3.04 4.57
CA TYR A 53 -6.31 -3.73 4.84
C TYR A 53 -5.49 -3.96 3.58
N LEU A 54 -4.20 -3.62 3.64
CA LEU A 54 -3.23 -3.92 2.59
C LEU A 54 -2.05 -4.68 3.21
N GLN A 55 -1.88 -5.94 2.82
CA GLN A 55 -0.74 -6.77 3.22
C GLN A 55 0.42 -6.56 2.23
N VAL A 56 1.62 -6.30 2.75
CA VAL A 56 2.84 -6.05 1.97
C VAL A 56 3.99 -6.93 2.45
N GLU A 57 4.44 -7.85 1.61
CA GLU A 57 5.53 -8.77 1.91
C GLU A 57 6.63 -8.65 0.84
N ALA A 58 7.87 -8.47 1.29
CA ALA A 58 9.01 -8.41 0.38
C ALA A 58 10.27 -9.07 0.95
N VAL A 59 10.98 -9.87 0.15
CA VAL A 59 12.25 -10.51 0.56
C VAL A 59 13.46 -9.67 0.15
N PHE A 60 13.65 -9.40 -1.14
CA PHE A 60 14.71 -8.53 -1.67
C PHE A 60 14.12 -7.46 -2.59
N GLY A 61 13.75 -6.32 -2.03
CA GLY A 61 13.04 -5.33 -2.83
C GLY A 61 12.33 -4.26 -2.04
N GLY A 62 11.45 -3.54 -2.73
CA GLY A 62 10.65 -2.52 -2.08
C GLY A 62 9.26 -2.36 -2.66
N ILE A 63 8.40 -1.75 -1.86
CA ILE A 63 7.03 -1.42 -2.22
C ILE A 63 6.87 0.08 -2.06
N LYS A 64 6.45 0.75 -3.13
CA LYS A 64 6.18 2.19 -3.13
C LYS A 64 4.70 2.42 -3.33
N LEU A 65 4.08 3.15 -2.40
CA LEU A 65 2.66 3.45 -2.40
C LEU A 65 2.48 4.96 -2.55
N TYR A 66 1.69 5.36 -3.54
CA TYR A 66 1.20 6.74 -3.65
C TYR A 66 -0.27 6.77 -3.21
N LEU A 67 -0.54 7.45 -2.11
CA LEU A 67 -1.85 7.49 -1.47
C LEU A 67 -2.48 8.89 -1.64
N PRO A 68 -3.82 9.00 -1.62
CA PRO A 68 -4.48 10.29 -1.45
C PRO A 68 -4.06 11.00 -0.14
N ASP A 69 -3.85 12.32 -0.20
CA ASP A 69 -3.43 13.18 0.92
C ASP A 69 -4.41 13.14 2.12
N ASP A 70 -5.68 12.80 1.88
CA ASP A 70 -6.78 12.79 2.85
C ASP A 70 -6.96 11.44 3.55
N TRP A 71 -6.22 10.39 3.17
CA TRP A 71 -6.34 9.09 3.81
C TRP A 71 -5.75 9.07 5.22
N VAL A 72 -6.43 8.40 6.15
CA VAL A 72 -5.85 8.04 7.44
C VAL A 72 -5.08 6.74 7.28
N VAL A 73 -3.75 6.81 7.35
CA VAL A 73 -2.86 5.68 7.09
C VAL A 73 -2.21 5.21 8.38
N VAL A 74 -2.29 3.91 8.65
CA VAL A 74 -1.73 3.26 9.84
C VAL A 74 -0.74 2.18 9.39
N PRO A 75 0.56 2.52 9.23
CA PRO A 75 1.57 1.53 8.87
C PRO A 75 1.96 0.68 10.09
N LYS A 76 1.97 -0.64 9.88
CA LYS A 76 2.38 -1.70 10.80
C LYS A 76 3.29 -2.68 10.06
N ILE A 77 4.35 -2.14 9.45
CA ILE A 77 5.30 -2.91 8.64
C ILE A 77 6.55 -3.14 9.48
N SER A 78 6.99 -4.40 9.54
CA SER A 78 8.25 -4.77 10.20
C SER A 78 9.34 -4.99 9.17
N THR A 79 10.56 -4.55 9.47
CA THR A 79 11.70 -4.69 8.56
C THR A 79 12.90 -5.34 9.24
N VAL A 80 13.56 -6.30 8.60
CA VAL A 80 14.80 -6.91 9.13
C VAL A 80 16.01 -6.06 8.76
N LEU A 81 16.21 -5.77 7.46
CA LEU A 81 17.28 -4.95 6.92
C LEU A 81 16.74 -3.92 5.93
N GLY A 82 16.56 -2.69 6.42
CA GLY A 82 16.12 -1.53 5.66
C GLY A 82 15.16 -0.66 6.47
N GLY A 83 14.08 -0.16 5.88
CA GLY A 83 13.18 0.73 6.60
C GLY A 83 11.86 1.06 5.92
N VAL A 84 11.00 1.73 6.68
CA VAL A 84 9.73 2.27 6.22
C VAL A 84 9.85 3.79 6.18
N ASP A 85 9.79 4.37 4.99
CA ASP A 85 9.81 5.82 4.79
C ASP A 85 8.38 6.31 4.59
N ASN A 86 7.76 6.77 5.68
CA ASN A 86 6.42 7.33 5.63
C ASN A 86 6.48 8.85 5.51
N LYS A 87 6.36 9.35 4.27
CA LYS A 87 6.23 10.76 3.95
C LYS A 87 4.77 11.20 3.78
N HIS A 88 3.83 10.27 3.94
CA HIS A 88 2.41 10.58 3.97
C HIS A 88 2.12 11.42 5.22
N PHE A 89 2.12 12.73 5.02
CA PHE A 89 1.82 13.69 6.07
C PHE A 89 0.33 13.98 6.00
N SER A 90 -0.47 13.36 6.88
CA SER A 90 -1.91 13.62 6.87
C SER A 90 -2.20 15.07 7.26
N LYS A 91 -2.53 15.93 6.30
CA LYS A 91 -2.55 17.39 6.45
C LYS A 91 -3.71 18.00 7.27
N SER A 92 -4.61 17.22 7.87
CA SER A 92 -5.79 17.77 8.56
C SER A 92 -5.74 17.64 10.08
N ALA A 93 -6.12 18.69 10.82
CA ALA A 93 -6.38 18.61 12.25
C ALA A 93 -7.71 17.89 12.60
N ASN A 94 -8.53 17.61 11.58
CA ASN A 94 -9.83 16.94 11.65
C ASN A 94 -9.86 15.78 10.65
N HIS A 95 -9.14 14.69 10.95
CA HIS A 95 -9.21 13.49 10.12
C HIS A 95 -10.54 12.78 10.35
N ASP A 96 -11.23 12.49 9.25
CA ASP A 96 -12.35 11.56 9.26
C ASP A 96 -11.80 10.16 9.54
N THR A 97 -11.78 9.78 10.81
CA THR A 97 -11.30 8.46 11.25
C THR A 97 -12.29 7.34 10.94
N SER A 98 -13.43 7.64 10.29
CA SER A 98 -14.37 6.61 9.84
C SER A 98 -13.80 5.76 8.70
N ARG A 99 -12.73 6.19 8.04
CA ARG A 99 -12.08 5.47 6.93
C ARG A 99 -10.58 5.41 7.16
N ARG A 100 -10.01 4.20 7.25
CA ARG A 100 -8.59 4.03 7.53
C ARG A 100 -7.98 2.96 6.63
N LEU A 101 -6.75 3.19 6.19
CA LEU A 101 -5.92 2.18 5.55
C LEU A 101 -4.91 1.65 6.56
N LEU A 102 -4.99 0.36 6.85
CA LEU A 102 -4.03 -0.38 7.66
C LEU A 102 -3.09 -1.11 6.71
N ILE A 103 -1.80 -0.77 6.77
CA ILE A 103 -0.78 -1.40 5.93
C ILE A 103 0.07 -2.28 6.84
N SER A 104 0.10 -3.58 6.60
CA SER A 104 0.82 -4.55 7.45
C SER A 104 1.70 -5.48 6.64
N GLY A 105 2.72 -6.04 7.28
CA GLY A 105 3.53 -7.11 6.69
C GLY A 105 5.01 -6.97 7.00
N GLU A 106 5.83 -7.74 6.29
CA GLU A 106 7.24 -7.92 6.58
C GLU A 106 8.11 -7.67 5.35
N ILE A 107 9.19 -6.91 5.55
CA ILE A 107 10.20 -6.68 4.52
C ILE A 107 11.57 -7.12 5.04
N VAL A 108 12.18 -8.12 4.40
CA VAL A 108 13.45 -8.68 4.89
C VAL A 108 14.64 -7.80 4.46
N PHE A 109 14.81 -7.55 3.16
CA PHE A 109 15.85 -6.69 2.62
C PHE A 109 15.25 -5.63 1.69
N GLY A 110 15.30 -4.36 2.09
CA GLY A 110 14.82 -3.22 1.32
C GLY A 110 13.81 -2.38 2.11
N GLY A 111 12.73 -1.88 1.50
CA GLY A 111 11.86 -0.95 2.22
C GLY A 111 10.49 -0.70 1.64
N CYS A 112 9.64 -0.08 2.47
CA CYS A 112 8.35 0.45 2.03
C CYS A 112 8.40 1.97 2.04
N GLU A 113 8.08 2.59 0.91
CA GLU A 113 7.91 4.04 0.84
C GLU A 113 6.42 4.36 0.69
N ILE A 114 5.91 5.19 1.59
CA ILE A 114 4.51 5.63 1.61
C ILE A 114 4.52 7.14 1.37
N ARG A 115 3.91 7.57 0.26
CA ARG A 115 3.82 8.96 -0.18
C ARG A 115 2.39 9.43 -0.20
#